data_AF-A0A836F794-F1
#
_entry.id   AF-A0A836F794-F1
#
_cell.length_a   1.000
_cell.length_b   1.000
_cell.length_c   1.000
_cell.angle_alpha   90.00
_cell.angle_beta   90.00
_cell.angle_gamma   90.00
#
_symmetry.space_group_name_H-M   'P 1'
#
loop_
_entity.id
_entity.type
_entity.pdbx_description
1 polymer ?
#
loop_
_entity_poly.entity_id
_entity_poly.type
_entity_poly.pdbx_seq_one_letter_code
_entity_poly.pdbx_strand_id
1 'polypeptide(L)' 'MQQNENIQVAEEKINCGQVEELIVQAKNELSLAEKMLIWKPWEKLTQEAPPNQWTWPPHK' A
#
# COMPACT_ATOMS: atom_id res chain seq x y z
N MET A 1 -12.81 -10.03 12.74
CA MET A 1 -14.05 -9.26 12.51
C MET A 1 -15.22 -9.66 13.43
N GLN A 2 -15.10 -10.65 14.33
CA GLN A 2 -16.25 -11.19 15.08
C GLN A 2 -16.51 -10.57 16.47
N GLN A 3 -15.98 -9.39 16.80
CA GLN A 3 -16.03 -8.89 18.18
C GLN A 3 -16.58 -7.47 18.42
N ASN A 4 -17.10 -6.76 17.43
CA ASN A 4 -17.86 -5.53 17.73
C ASN A 4 -19.04 -5.42 16.76
N GLU A 5 -20.26 -5.60 17.27
CA GLU A 5 -21.50 -5.41 16.50
C GLU A 5 -21.79 -3.92 16.25
N ASN A 6 -21.04 -3.02 16.88
CA ASN A 6 -21.20 -1.58 16.75
C ASN A 6 -20.16 -1.00 15.76
N ILE A 7 -20.66 -0.39 14.68
CA ILE A 7 -19.89 0.23 13.60
C ILE A 7 -18.94 1.30 14.14
N GLN A 8 -19.39 2.12 15.11
CA GLN A 8 -18.58 3.20 15.68
C GLN A 8 -17.34 2.67 16.43
N VAL A 9 -17.49 1.54 17.14
CA VAL A 9 -16.37 0.91 17.87
C VAL A 9 -15.36 0.29 16.90
N ALA A 10 -15.83 -0.18 15.74
CA ALA A 10 -14.94 -0.70 14.70
C ALA A 10 -14.16 0.45 14.04
N GLU A 11 -14.81 1.58 13.74
CA GLU A 11 -14.18 2.77 13.18
C GLU A 11 -13.13 3.36 14.14
N GLU A 12 -13.44 3.51 15.43
CA GLU A 12 -12.47 3.99 16.43
C GLU A 12 -11.27 3.04 16.59
N LYS A 13 -11.50 1.72 16.58
CA LYS A 13 -10.42 0.73 16.72
C LYS A 13 -9.49 0.68 15.52
N ILE A 14 -10.04 0.83 14.32
CA ILE A 14 -9.27 0.77 13.07
C ILE A 14 -8.62 2.14 12.76
N ASN A 15 -9.22 3.23 13.25
CA ASN A 15 -8.73 4.61 13.15
C ASN A 15 -8.31 5.00 11.71
N CYS A 16 -9.16 4.63 10.75
CA CYS A 16 -8.88 4.78 9.32
C CYS A 16 -10.10 5.37 8.59
N GLY A 17 -10.70 6.40 9.18
CA GLY A 17 -11.88 7.06 8.62
C GLY A 17 -13.17 6.27 8.81
N GLN A 18 -14.08 6.45 7.85
CA GLN A 18 -15.40 5.80 7.85
C GLN A 18 -15.34 4.37 7.30
N VAL A 19 -16.33 3.55 7.65
CA VAL A 19 -16.41 2.15 7.19
C VAL A 19 -16.48 2.02 5.66
N GLU A 20 -17.05 3.00 4.95
CA GLU A 20 -17.08 3.03 3.48
C GLU A 20 -15.67 3.14 2.86
N GLU A 21 -14.82 3.97 3.45
CA GLU A 21 -13.42 4.12 3.02
C GLU A 21 -12.65 2.83 3.25
N LEU A 22 -12.90 2.13 4.35
CA LEU A 22 -12.32 0.82 4.65
C LEU A 22 -12.69 -0.24 3.62
N ILE A 23 -13.94 -0.26 3.15
CA ILE A 23 -14.37 -1.22 2.12
C ILE A 23 -13.65 -0.92 0.79
N VAL A 24 -13.49 0.36 0.44
CA VAL A 24 -12.76 0.76 -0.78
C VAL A 24 -11.29 0.41 -0.66
N GLN A 25 -10.66 0.68 0.49
CA GLN A 25 -9.27 0.32 0.75
C GLN A 25 -9.06 -1.20 0.68
N ALA A 26 -9.93 -1.99 1.30
CA ALA A 26 -9.85 -3.45 1.23
C ALA A 26 -9.94 -3.98 -0.21
N LYS A 27 -10.80 -3.38 -1.05
CA LYS A 27 -10.86 -3.72 -2.49
C LYS A 27 -9.59 -3.33 -3.24
N ASN A 28 -9.04 -2.16 -2.95
CA ASN A 28 -7.79 -1.70 -3.56
C ASN A 28 -6.61 -2.57 -3.14
N GLU A 29 -6.52 -2.95 -1.86
CA GLU A 29 -5.51 -3.85 -1.32
C GLU A 29 -5.61 -5.25 -1.93
N LEU A 30 -6.82 -5.77 -2.13
CA LEU A 30 -7.04 -7.04 -2.83
C LEU A 30 -6.51 -6.99 -4.27
N SER A 31 -6.88 -5.93 -5.02
CA SER A 31 -6.37 -5.76 -6.39
C SER A 31 -4.85 -5.53 -6.42
N LEU A 32 -4.29 -4.87 -5.42
CA LEU A 32 -2.85 -4.69 -5.28
C LEU A 32 -2.15 -6.04 -5.04
N ALA A 33 -2.70 -6.89 -4.17
CA ALA A 33 -2.14 -8.22 -3.89
C ALA A 33 -2.12 -9.10 -5.15
N GLU A 34 -3.19 -9.08 -5.94
CA GLU A 34 -3.24 -9.78 -7.24
C GLU A 34 -2.15 -9.26 -8.20
N LYS A 35 -1.95 -7.94 -8.28
CA LYS A 35 -0.91 -7.34 -9.13
C LYS A 35 0.49 -7.63 -8.60
N MET A 36 0.69 -7.67 -7.29
CA MET A 36 1.97 -8.00 -6.67
C MET A 36 2.44 -9.41 -7.04
N LEU A 37 1.54 -10.38 -7.21
CA LEU A 37 1.89 -11.72 -7.70
C LEU A 37 2.48 -11.70 -9.12
N ILE A 38 2.00 -10.80 -9.97
CA ILE A 38 2.47 -10.64 -11.35
C ILE A 38 3.78 -9.85 -11.38
N TRP A 39 3.83 -8.72 -10.66
CA TRP A 39 4.98 -7.81 -10.69
C TRP A 39 6.18 -8.30 -9.90
N LYS A 40 5.97 -9.18 -8.92
CA LYS A 40 7.00 -9.74 -8.03
C LYS A 40 8.05 -8.72 -7.59
N PRO A 41 7.62 -7.59 -6.98
CA PRO A 41 8.52 -6.49 -6.64
C PRO A 41 9.60 -6.85 -5.61
N TRP A 42 9.49 -8.02 -4.97
CA TRP A 42 10.49 -8.59 -4.07
C TRP A 42 11.69 -9.24 -4.79
N GLU A 43 11.64 -9.39 -6.12
CA GLU A 43 12.77 -9.85 -6.91
C GLU A 43 13.87 -8.76 -7.00
N LYS A 44 15.09 -9.17 -7.37
CA LYS A 44 16.21 -8.24 -7.52
C LYS A 44 15.88 -7.18 -8.57
N LEU A 45 16.47 -5.99 -8.42
CA LEU A 45 16.30 -4.91 -9.38
C LEU A 45 16.57 -5.41 -10.80
N THR A 46 15.59 -5.21 -11.68
CA THR A 46 15.67 -5.58 -13.10
C THR A 46 16.79 -4.83 -13.83
N GLN A 47 17.09 -3.60 -13.39
CA GLN A 47 18.18 -2.79 -13.91
C GLN A 47 18.86 -2.04 -12.77
N GLU A 48 20.19 -2.00 -12.78
CA GLU A 48 20.96 -1.12 -11.92
C GLU A 48 20.79 0.33 -12.39
N ALA A 49 20.75 1.27 -11.44
CA ALA A 49 20.68 2.68 -11.75
C ALA A 49 21.97 3.11 -12.49
N PRO A 50 21.89 3.86 -13.60
CA PRO A 50 23.07 4.42 -14.24
C PRO A 50 23.86 5.33 -13.27
N PRO A 51 25.18 5.44 -13.45
CA PRO A 51 25.99 6.34 -12.65
C PRO A 51 25.45 7.77 -12.73
N ASN A 52 25.33 8.43 -11.57
CA ASN A 52 24.76 9.78 -11.36
C ASN A 52 23.24 9.95 -11.49
N GLN A 53 22.43 8.89 -11.67
CA GLN A 53 20.96 9.04 -11.77
C GLN A 53 20.32 9.66 -10.52
N TRP A 54 20.84 9.33 -9.33
CA TRP A 54 20.29 9.77 -8.04
C TRP A 54 21.14 10.85 -7.35
N THR A 55 22.09 11.46 -8.06
CA THR A 55 22.94 12.52 -7.50
C THR A 55 22.21 13.85 -7.57
N TRP A 56 21.75 14.34 -6.41
CA TRP A 56 21.15 15.67 -6.26
C TRP A 56 21.76 16.41 -5.06
N PRO A 57 22.16 17.68 -5.20
CA PRO A 57 22.24 18.49 -6.41
C PRO A 57 23.36 18.01 -7.36
N PRO A 58 23.20 18.15 -8.69
CA PRO A 58 24.30 17.93 -9.62
C PRO A 58 25.38 18.97 -9.29
N HIS A 59 26.58 18.51 -8.91
CA HIS A 59 27.69 19.41 -8.59
C HIS A 59 27.96 20.35 -9.79
N LYS A 60 28.27 21.63 -9.48
CA LYS A 60 28.62 22.71 -10.42
C LYS A 60 29.52 22.26 -11.57
#